data_AF-G5SAW9-F1
#
_entry.id   AF-G5SAW9-F1
#
_cell.length_a   1.000
_cell.length_b   1.000
_cell.length_c   1.000
_cell.angle_alpha   90.00
_cell.angle_beta   90.00
_cell.angle_gamma   90.00
#
_symmetry.space_group_name_H-M   'P 1'
#
loop_
_entity.id
_entity.type
_entity.pdbx_description
1 polymer ?
#
loop_
_entity_poly.entity_id
_entity_poly.type
_entity_poly.pdbx_seq_one_letter_code
_entity_poly.pdbx_strand_id
1 'polypeptide(L)'
;MIQLHPSPFMTCDFMARFPDWLPLGKWLPQVFVASGDCAERQWSFLTLEMPQWLLGIFAAYLVVAIAVVIAQAFKPKKRDLFGR
;
A
#
# COMPACT_ATOMS: atom_id res chain seq x y z
N MET A 1 -1.39 -2.52 12.61
CA MET A 1 -0.73 -2.56 13.95
C MET A 1 -1.18 -3.74 14.83
N ILE A 2 -2.04 -4.64 14.32
CA ILE A 2 -2.51 -5.81 15.07
C ILE A 2 -1.39 -6.78 15.49
N GLN A 3 -0.28 -6.83 14.74
CA GLN A 3 0.86 -7.68 15.05
C GLN A 3 1.82 -7.13 16.13
N LEU A 4 1.67 -5.87 16.54
CA LEU A 4 2.53 -5.24 17.57
C LEU A 4 1.77 -4.99 18.88
N HIS A 5 0.46 -4.75 18.79
CA HIS A 5 -0.45 -4.62 19.93
C HIS A 5 -1.74 -5.41 19.63
N PRO A 6 -1.79 -6.72 19.93
CA PRO A 6 -3.00 -7.50 19.76
C PRO A 6 -4.03 -7.03 20.79
N SER A 7 -5.16 -6.51 20.33
CA SER A 7 -6.31 -6.24 21.20
C SER A 7 -7.32 -7.38 21.02
N PRO A 8 -7.84 -7.96 22.12
CA PRO A 8 -8.71 -9.13 22.05
C PRO A 8 -10.08 -8.85 21.38
N PHE A 9 -10.41 -7.57 21.16
CA PHE A 9 -11.65 -7.14 20.52
C PHE A 9 -11.49 -6.82 19.03
N MET A 10 -10.25 -6.73 18.52
CA MET A 10 -9.98 -6.51 17.09
C MET A 10 -9.63 -7.85 16.46
N THR A 11 -10.65 -8.63 16.11
CA THR A 11 -10.47 -9.90 15.39
C THR A 11 -10.28 -9.64 13.91
N CYS A 12 -9.36 -10.36 13.26
CA CYS A 12 -9.28 -10.33 11.80
C CYS A 12 -10.42 -11.20 11.23
N ASP A 13 -11.19 -10.66 10.29
CA ASP A 13 -12.15 -11.47 9.54
C ASP A 13 -11.39 -12.45 8.64
N PHE A 14 -11.77 -13.73 8.66
CA PHE A 14 -11.19 -14.78 7.81
C PHE A 14 -11.50 -14.59 6.31
N MET A 15 -12.41 -13.68 5.97
CA MET A 15 -12.81 -13.41 4.59
C MET A 15 -12.87 -11.92 4.35
N ALA A 16 -12.34 -11.49 3.20
CA ALA A 16 -12.45 -10.10 2.76
C ALA A 16 -13.93 -9.77 2.52
N ARG A 17 -14.46 -8.80 3.26
CA ARG A 17 -15.81 -8.27 3.04
C ARG A 17 -15.78 -7.27 1.89
N PHE A 18 -16.32 -7.67 0.74
CA PHE A 18 -16.53 -6.81 -0.40
C PHE A 18 -17.99 -6.31 -0.42
N PRO A 19 -18.26 -5.06 -0.86
CA PRO A 19 -19.62 -4.56 -1.03
C PRO A 19 -20.33 -5.25 -2.21
N ASP A 20 -21.67 -5.30 -2.19
CA ASP A 20 -22.46 -6.07 -3.16
C ASP A 20 -22.27 -5.62 -4.62
N TRP A 21 -21.90 -4.36 -4.85
CA TRP A 21 -21.66 -3.81 -6.18
C TRP A 21 -20.30 -4.21 -6.78
N LEU A 22 -19.39 -4.83 -6.00
CA LEU A 22 -18.05 -5.16 -6.46
C LEU A 22 -17.53 -6.50 -5.89
N PRO A 23 -17.96 -7.65 -6.46
CA PRO A 23 -17.58 -8.97 -5.97
C PRO A 23 -16.18 -9.42 -6.44
N LEU A 24 -15.13 -8.66 -6.09
CA LEU A 24 -13.72 -8.96 -6.45
C LEU A 24 -13.31 -10.39 -6.12
N GLY A 25 -13.75 -10.90 -4.97
CA GLY A 25 -13.46 -12.27 -4.53
C GLY A 25 -14.01 -13.35 -5.46
N LYS A 26 -15.07 -13.09 -6.23
CA LYS A 26 -15.62 -14.05 -7.21
C LYS A 26 -14.99 -13.93 -8.58
N TRP A 27 -14.62 -12.71 -8.98
CA TRP A 27 -14.04 -12.46 -10.30
C TRP A 27 -12.59 -12.90 -10.39
N LEU A 28 -11.82 -12.75 -9.31
CA LEU A 28 -10.41 -13.12 -9.30
C LEU A 28 -10.00 -13.76 -7.95
N PRO A 29 -10.46 -15.00 -7.70
CA PRO A 29 -10.27 -15.66 -6.42
C PRO A 29 -8.79 -15.90 -6.10
N GLN A 30 -7.91 -16.06 -7.09
CA GLN A 30 -6.49 -16.35 -6.86
C GLN A 30 -5.73 -15.23 -6.13
N VAL A 31 -6.17 -13.97 -6.23
CA VAL A 31 -5.49 -12.83 -5.59
C VAL A 31 -6.24 -12.32 -4.37
N PHE A 32 -7.58 -12.41 -4.37
CA PHE A 32 -8.41 -11.80 -3.33
C PHE A 32 -8.93 -12.78 -2.27
N VAL A 33 -8.67 -14.09 -2.41
CA VAL A 33 -8.92 -15.04 -1.33
C VAL A 33 -7.87 -14.85 -0.23
N ALA A 34 -8.32 -14.37 0.93
CA ALA A 34 -7.52 -14.35 2.15
C ALA A 34 -7.68 -15.71 2.84
N SER A 35 -6.69 -16.60 2.69
CA SER A 35 -6.67 -17.93 3.34
C SER A 35 -5.75 -17.99 4.56
N GLY A 36 -5.06 -16.90 4.88
CA GLY A 36 -4.05 -16.82 5.95
C GLY A 36 -4.55 -16.11 7.22
N ASP A 37 -3.91 -16.42 8.35
CA ASP A 37 -4.15 -15.75 9.63
C ASP A 37 -3.41 -14.40 9.68
N CYS A 38 -4.13 -13.32 9.98
CA CYS A 38 -3.58 -11.95 9.91
C CYS A 38 -2.57 -11.62 11.03
N ALA A 39 -2.54 -12.42 12.09
CA ALA A 39 -1.64 -12.24 13.22
C ALA A 39 -0.28 -12.95 13.04
N GLU A 40 -0.16 -13.82 12.04
CA GLU A 40 1.03 -14.64 11.86
C GLU A 40 2.19 -13.89 11.20
N ARG A 41 3.41 -14.18 11.68
CA ARG A 41 4.68 -13.60 11.20
C ARG A 41 5.30 -14.58 10.21
N GLN A 42 4.85 -14.53 8.95
CA GLN A 42 5.25 -15.51 7.94
C GLN A 42 6.61 -15.23 7.30
N TRP A 43 7.10 -13.98 7.31
CA TRP A 43 8.35 -13.60 6.66
C TRP A 43 9.03 -12.42 7.33
N SER A 44 10.28 -12.64 7.68
CA SER A 44 11.20 -11.64 8.22
C SER A 44 12.41 -11.52 7.30
N PHE A 45 12.72 -10.31 6.84
CA PHE A 45 13.94 -10.02 6.08
C PHE A 45 14.67 -8.84 6.74
N LEU A 46 15.95 -9.04 7.06
CA LEU A 46 16.76 -8.01 7.72
C LEU A 46 16.14 -7.52 9.05
N THR A 47 15.61 -8.44 9.85
CA THR A 47 14.84 -8.20 11.10
C THR A 47 13.56 -7.38 10.96
N LEU A 48 13.14 -7.05 9.73
CA LEU A 48 11.88 -6.38 9.42
C LEU A 48 10.88 -7.34 8.79
N GLU A 49 9.61 -7.15 9.15
CA GLU A 49 8.48 -7.97 8.72
C GLU A 49 7.88 -7.43 7.40
N MET A 50 7.21 -8.28 6.61
CA MET A 50 6.53 -7.88 5.36
C MET A 50 5.75 -6.56 5.49
N PRO A 51 4.93 -6.35 6.55
CA PRO A 51 4.14 -5.12 6.66
C PRO A 51 4.99 -3.88 6.97
N GLN A 52 6.14 -4.03 7.62
CA GLN A 52 7.06 -2.93 7.89
C GLN A 52 7.81 -2.51 6.61
N TRP A 53 8.23 -3.46 5.78
CA TRP A 53 8.81 -3.19 4.48
C TRP A 53 7.84 -2.47 3.54
N LEU A 54 6.59 -2.94 3.48
CA LEU A 54 5.53 -2.29 2.71
C LEU A 54 5.30 -0.86 3.16
N LEU A 55 5.27 -0.59 4.47
CA LEU A 55 5.15 0.77 5.01
C LEU A 55 6.26 1.69 4.45
N GLY A 56 7.51 1.23 4.43
CA GLY A 56 8.63 1.99 3.88
C GLY A 56 8.48 2.29 2.38
N ILE A 57 8.07 1.29 1.59
CA ILE A 57 7.83 1.45 0.15
C ILE A 57 6.69 2.44 -0.12
N PHE A 58 5.57 2.33 0.61
CA PHE A 58 4.45 3.27 0.49
C PHE A 58 4.85 4.70 0.86
N ALA A 59 5.66 4.88 1.90
CA ALA A 59 6.19 6.19 2.27
C ALA A 59 7.07 6.79 1.16
N ALA A 60 7.95 5.99 0.55
CA ALA A 60 8.78 6.44 -0.56
C ALA A 60 7.94 6.88 -1.78
N TYR A 61 6.92 6.10 -2.15
CA TYR A 61 5.99 6.48 -3.22
C TYR A 61 5.23 7.77 -2.92
N LEU A 62 4.80 7.97 -1.68
CA LEU A 62 4.13 9.20 -1.25
C LEU A 62 5.06 10.42 -1.36
N VAL A 63 6.33 10.28 -0.97
CA VAL A 63 7.33 11.36 -1.12
C VAL A 63 7.53 11.72 -2.60
N VAL A 64 7.65 10.71 -3.48
CA VAL A 64 7.78 10.94 -4.93
C VAL A 64 6.52 11.63 -5.47
N ALA A 65 5.33 11.17 -5.10
CA ALA A 65 4.08 11.80 -5.52
C ALA A 65 4.00 13.28 -5.10
N ILE A 66 4.36 13.60 -3.85
CA ILE A 66 4.41 14.98 -3.36
C ILE A 66 5.42 15.80 -4.16
N ALA A 67 6.62 15.27 -4.39
CA ALA A 67 7.65 15.96 -5.17
C ALA A 67 7.17 16.29 -6.59
N VAL A 68 6.48 15.35 -7.25
CA VAL A 68 5.89 15.55 -8.59
C VAL A 68 4.80 16.62 -8.56
N VAL A 69 3.90 16.57 -7.58
CA VAL A 69 2.83 17.58 -7.43
C VAL A 69 3.41 18.98 -7.19
N ILE A 70 4.44 19.09 -6.34
CA ILE A 70 5.14 20.36 -6.11
C ILE A 70 5.83 20.82 -7.39
N ALA A 71 6.51 19.94 -8.12
CA ALA A 71 7.15 20.26 -9.39
C ALA A 71 6.14 20.73 -10.47
N GLN A 72 4.91 20.22 -10.46
CA GLN A 72 3.84 20.69 -11.34
C GLN A 72 3.35 22.10 -11.00
N ALA A 73 3.36 22.48 -9.71
CA ALA A 73 3.01 23.83 -9.28
C ALA A 73 4.06 24.88 -9.73
N PHE A 74 5.33 24.50 -9.78
CA PHE A 74 6.40 25.35 -10.30
C PHE A 74 6.53 25.18 -11.82
N LYS A 75 5.81 26.00 -12.60
CA LYS A 75 5.94 26.00 -14.07
C LYS A 75 7.42 26.14 -14.46
N PRO A 76 7.98 25.25 -15.29
CA PRO A 76 9.33 25.43 -15.79
C PRO A 76 9.37 26.75 -16.57
N LYS A 77 10.29 27.64 -16.20
CA LYS A 77 10.60 28.84 -16.97
C LYS A 77 10.95 28.38 -18.39
N LYS A 78 10.18 28.81 -19.40
CA LYS A 78 10.48 28.50 -20.81
C LYS A 78 11.94 28.84 -21.08
N ARG A 79 12.77 27.81 -21.29
CA ARG A 79 14.11 27.99 -21.80
C ARG A 79 13.94 28.02 -23.31
N ASP A 80 13.68 29.21 -23.87
CA ASP A 80 13.77 29.41 -25.32
C ASP A 80 15.23 29.22 -25.73
N LEU A 81 15.58 27.96 -25.99
CA LEU A 81 16.92 27.53 -26.43
C LEU A 81 16.98 27.36 -27.96
N PHE A 82 15.95 27.82 -28.68
CA PHE A 82 15.88 27.79 -30.13
C PHE A 82 15.23 29.07 -30.67
N GLY A 83 15.79 30.21 -30.28
CA GLY A 83 15.62 31.44 -31.06
C GLY A 83 16.59 31.40 -32.22
N ARG A 84 16.11 30.97 -33.39
CA ARG A 84 16.72 31.26 -34.68
C ARG A 84 15.70 32.05 -35.49
#